data_AF-X0MBE6-F1
#
_entry.id   AF-X0MBE6-F1
#
_cell.length_a   1.000
_cell.length_b   1.000
_cell.length_c   1.000
_cell.angle_alpha   90.00
_cell.angle_beta   90.00
_cell.angle_gamma   90.00
#
_symmetry.space_group_name_H-M   'P 1'
#
loop_
_entity.id
_entity.type
_entity.pdbx_description
1 polymer ?
#
loop_
_entity_poly.entity_id
_entity_poly.type
_entity_poly.pdbx_seq_one_letter_code
_entity_poly.pdbx_strand_id
1 'polypeptide(L)' 'MDSSLPEVWQAAAGSPFFPTVSKGSQFWVAFFLLLLGFSLTGVFALNRTIVNVPVLGIPASIAIAFGVVYMFCAVGVYV' A
#
# COMPACT_ATOMS: atom_id res chain seq x y z
N MET A 1 14.56 -37.69 -4.80
CA MET A 1 14.79 -37.12 -3.47
C MET A 1 14.36 -35.67 -3.56
N ASP A 2 13.45 -35.24 -2.71
CA ASP A 2 13.09 -33.83 -2.66
C ASP A 2 14.30 -33.06 -2.13
N SER A 3 14.70 -32.02 -2.85
CA SER A 3 15.83 -31.17 -2.48
C SER A 3 15.59 -30.52 -1.12
N SER A 4 16.63 -30.47 -0.29
CA SER A 4 16.51 -29.93 1.08
C SER A 4 16.31 -28.41 1.09
N LEU A 5 15.63 -27.87 2.10
CA LEU A 5 15.44 -26.40 2.25
C LEU A 5 16.75 -25.59 2.13
N PRO A 6 17.88 -26.02 2.74
CA PRO A 6 19.16 -25.33 2.55
C PRO A 6 19.66 -25.35 1.10
N GLU A 7 19.50 -26.47 0.40
CA GLU A 7 19.92 -26.61 -0.99
C GLU A 7 19.10 -25.70 -1.93
N VAL A 8 17.79 -25.63 -1.70
CA VAL A 8 16.89 -24.71 -2.41
C VAL A 8 17.26 -23.24 -2.12
N TRP A 9 17.58 -22.90 -0.87
CA TRP A 9 18.02 -21.54 -0.51
C TRP A 9 19.31 -21.14 -1.23
N GLN A 10 20.32 -22.02 -1.27
CA GLN A 10 21.57 -21.75 -1.98
C GLN A 10 21.34 -21.60 -3.49
N ALA A 11 20.46 -22.41 -4.07
CA ALA A 11 20.10 -22.32 -5.48
C ALA A 11 19.35 -21.00 -5.83
N ALA A 12 18.57 -20.45 -4.89
CA ALA A 12 17.81 -19.21 -5.08
C ALA A 12 18.64 -17.92 -5.05
N ALA A 13 19.97 -17.99 -4.80
CA ALA A 13 20.84 -16.83 -4.74
C ALA A 13 20.84 -15.98 -6.04
N GLY A 14 20.54 -16.59 -7.19
CA GLY A 14 20.41 -15.91 -8.49
C GLY A 14 19.06 -15.21 -8.72
N SER A 15 18.08 -15.38 -7.85
CA SER A 15 16.71 -14.86 -8.00
C SER A 15 16.27 -14.10 -6.74
N PRO A 16 16.85 -12.91 -6.47
CA PRO A 16 16.49 -12.12 -5.30
C PRO A 16 15.06 -11.59 -5.40
N PHE A 17 14.43 -11.38 -4.23
CA PHE A 17 13.12 -10.76 -4.15
C PHE A 17 13.19 -9.26 -4.43
N PHE A 18 12.39 -8.80 -5.39
CA PHE A 18 12.21 -7.39 -5.69
C PHE A 18 10.81 -6.95 -5.26
N PRO A 19 10.68 -6.03 -4.29
CA PRO A 19 9.37 -5.57 -3.85
C PRO A 19 8.73 -4.69 -4.93
N THR A 20 7.43 -4.83 -5.12
CA THR A 20 6.64 -3.97 -6.03
C THR A 20 6.78 -2.48 -5.70
N VAL A 21 6.88 -2.15 -4.41
CA VAL A 21 7.15 -0.79 -3.92
C VAL A 21 8.46 -0.81 -3.15
N SER A 22 9.46 -0.09 -3.68
CA SER A 22 10.77 -0.01 -3.03
C SER A 22 10.68 0.68 -1.67
N LYS A 23 11.52 0.26 -0.72
CA LYS A 23 11.59 0.85 0.63
C LYS A 23 11.78 2.37 0.60
N GLY A 24 12.64 2.88 -0.27
CA GLY A 24 12.88 4.32 -0.42
C GLY A 24 11.68 5.12 -0.95
N SER A 25 10.73 4.46 -1.61
CA SER A 25 9.52 5.09 -2.14
C SER A 25 8.30 4.99 -1.23
N GLN A 26 8.33 4.16 -0.18
CA GLN A 26 7.15 3.89 0.66
C GLN A 26 6.55 5.15 1.27
N PHE A 27 7.38 6.10 1.74
CA PHE A 27 6.92 7.38 2.26
C PHE A 27 6.13 8.19 1.22
N TRP A 28 6.69 8.34 0.02
CA TRP A 28 6.06 9.13 -1.04
C TRP A 28 4.75 8.49 -1.52
N VAL A 29 4.75 7.17 -1.71
CA VAL A 29 3.53 6.42 -2.07
C VAL A 29 2.47 6.61 -0.99
N ALA A 30 2.83 6.43 0.28
CA ALA A 30 1.92 6.64 1.40
C ALA A 30 1.37 8.06 1.44
N PHE A 31 2.25 9.06 1.33
CA PHE A 31 1.89 10.48 1.39
C PHE A 31 0.86 10.84 0.31
N PHE A 32 1.09 10.45 -0.95
CA PHE A 32 0.15 10.75 -2.03
C PHE A 32 -1.18 10.01 -1.89
N LEU A 33 -1.16 8.74 -1.48
CA LEU A 33 -2.38 7.98 -1.23
C LEU A 33 -3.21 8.59 -0.09
N LEU A 34 -2.56 8.99 1.01
CA LEU A 34 -3.23 9.65 2.14
C LEU A 34 -3.76 11.02 1.75
N LEU A 35 -2.97 11.85 1.06
CA LEU A 35 -3.41 13.16 0.58
C LEU A 35 -4.65 13.03 -0.31
N LEU A 36 -4.63 12.10 -1.26
CA LEU A 36 -5.76 11.81 -2.15
C LEU A 36 -6.97 11.31 -1.34
N GLY A 37 -6.75 10.34 -0.44
CA GLY A 37 -7.80 9.77 0.40
C GLY A 37 -8.49 10.80 1.29
N PHE A 38 -7.72 11.66 1.97
CA PHE A 38 -8.25 12.76 2.77
C PHE A 38 -8.97 13.81 1.91
N SER A 39 -8.44 14.15 0.74
CA SER A 39 -9.09 15.08 -0.18
C SER A 39 -10.44 14.56 -0.66
N LEU A 40 -10.49 13.31 -1.14
CA LEU A 40 -11.74 12.67 -1.57
C LEU A 40 -12.74 12.52 -0.43
N THR A 41 -12.26 12.18 0.77
CA THR A 41 -13.10 12.11 1.98
C THR A 41 -13.70 13.48 2.30
N GLY A 42 -12.91 14.55 2.19
CA GLY A 42 -13.38 15.92 2.35
C GLY A 42 -14.47 16.28 1.35
N VAL A 43 -14.26 16.01 0.05
CA VAL A 43 -15.26 16.27 -1.00
C VAL A 43 -16.54 15.45 -0.75
N PHE A 44 -16.42 14.16 -0.42
CA PHE A 44 -17.55 13.31 -0.06
C PHE A 44 -18.31 13.85 1.16
N ALA A 45 -17.61 14.30 2.19
CA ALA A 45 -18.22 14.84 3.40
C ALA A 45 -18.97 16.16 3.15
N LEU A 46 -18.51 16.98 2.20
CA LEU A 46 -19.16 18.23 1.80
C LEU A 46 -20.35 18.02 0.86
N ASN A 47 -20.42 16.89 0.15
CA ASN A 47 -21.52 16.55 -0.76
C ASN A 47 -21.93 15.09 -0.59
N ARG A 48 -22.76 14.81 0.43
CA ARG A 48 -23.18 13.44 0.76
C ARG A 48 -24.41 13.02 -0.04
N THR A 49 -24.22 12.11 -0.98
CA THR A 49 -25.30 11.43 -1.71
C THR A 49 -24.98 9.95 -1.84
N ILE A 50 -25.99 9.12 -2.10
CA ILE A 50 -25.80 7.67 -2.35
C ILE A 50 -24.88 7.44 -3.55
N VAL A 51 -24.98 8.29 -4.59
CA VAL A 51 -24.14 8.23 -5.79
C VAL A 51 -22.67 8.53 -5.46
N ASN A 52 -22.42 9.42 -4.51
CA ASN A 52 -21.04 9.78 -4.12
C ASN A 52 -20.36 8.69 -3.29
N VAL A 53 -21.09 7.68 -2.78
CA VAL A 53 -20.49 6.54 -2.07
C VAL A 53 -19.57 5.73 -2.99
N PRO A 54 -20.02 5.16 -4.12
CA PRO A 54 -19.14 4.42 -5.02
C PRO A 54 -18.13 5.32 -5.74
N VAL A 55 -18.47 6.59 -6.02
CA VAL A 55 -17.61 7.49 -6.80
C VAL A 55 -16.50 8.13 -5.95
N LEU A 56 -16.78 8.45 -4.68
CA LEU A 56 -15.83 9.14 -3.81
C LEU A 56 -15.50 8.34 -2.55
N GLY A 57 -16.52 7.80 -1.87
CA GLY A 57 -16.34 7.09 -0.59
C GLY A 57 -15.49 5.82 -0.71
N ILE A 58 -15.76 4.97 -1.70
CA ILE A 58 -15.00 3.73 -1.93
C ILE A 58 -13.56 4.05 -2.34
N PRO A 59 -13.29 4.89 -3.36
CA PRO A 59 -11.92 5.25 -3.71
C PRO A 59 -11.14 5.92 -2.58
N ALA A 60 -11.80 6.80 -1.80
CA ALA A 60 -11.18 7.42 -0.62
C ALA A 60 -10.75 6.37 0.42
N SER A 61 -11.63 5.40 0.70
CA SER A 61 -11.35 4.33 1.67
C SER A 61 -10.18 3.46 1.22
N ILE A 62 -10.12 3.09 -0.06
CA ILE A 62 -9.01 2.32 -0.64
C ILE A 62 -7.70 3.10 -0.50
N ALA A 63 -7.70 4.39 -0.90
CA ALA A 63 -6.51 5.22 -0.83
C ALA A 63 -6.00 5.37 0.61
N ILE A 64 -6.89 5.58 1.58
CA ILE A 64 -6.52 5.66 3.01
C ILE A 64 -5.97 4.30 3.49
N ALA A 65 -6.63 3.19 3.18
CA ALA A 65 -6.23 1.87 3.65
C ALA A 65 -4.79 1.52 3.21
N PHE A 66 -4.50 1.61 1.92
CA PHE A 66 -3.15 1.36 1.40
C PHE A 66 -2.15 2.44 1.85
N GLY A 67 -2.57 3.70 1.91
CA GLY A 67 -1.75 4.81 2.38
C GLY A 67 -1.25 4.62 3.80
N VAL A 68 -2.11 4.18 4.73
CA VAL A 68 -1.74 3.90 6.12
C VAL A 68 -0.74 2.75 6.23
N VAL A 69 -0.97 1.65 5.50
CA VAL A 69 -0.04 0.51 5.50
C VAL A 69 1.34 0.93 5.03
N TYR A 70 1.43 1.65 3.90
CA TYR A 70 2.72 2.14 3.42
C TYR A 70 3.35 3.18 4.36
N MET A 71 2.54 3.98 5.07
CA MET A 71 3.05 4.93 6.06
C MET A 71 3.68 4.22 7.25
N PHE A 72 3.04 3.15 7.75
CA PHE A 72 3.61 2.32 8.83
C PHE A 72 4.93 1.67 8.41
N CYS A 73 5.00 1.16 7.19
CA CYS A 73 6.26 0.65 6.63
C CYS A 73 7.31 1.75 6.49
N ALA A 74 6.93 2.95 6.05
CA ALA A 74 7.83 4.09 5.89
C ALA A 74 8.46 4.56 7.21
N VAL A 75 7.74 4.49 8.33
CA VAL A 75 8.27 4.81 9.67
C VAL A 75 8.95 3.63 10.36
N GLY A 76 9.02 2.47 9.70
CA GLY A 76 9.79 1.31 10.15
C GLY A 76 9.07 0.38 11.12
N VAL A 77 7.74 0.46 11.25
CA VAL A 77 6.97 -0.50 12.06
C VAL A 77 6.93 -1.87 11.37
N TYR A 78 6.83 -1.88 10.03
CA TYR A 78 6.65 -3.06 9.16
C TYR A 78 5.47 -3.97 9.60
N VAL A 79 4.60 -4.29 8.66
CA VAL A 79 3.50 -5.25 8.86
C VAL A 79 3.82 -6.52 8.07
#